data_AF-A0A3N5VL63-F1
#
_entry.id   AF-A0A3N5VL63-F1
#
_cell.length_a   1.000
_cell.length_b   1.000
_cell.length_c   1.000
_cell.angle_alpha   90.00
_cell.angle_beta   90.00
_cell.angle_gamma   90.00
#
_symmetry.space_group_name_H-M   'P 1'
#
loop_
_entity.id
_entity.type
_entity.pdbx_description
1 polymer ?
#
loop_
_entity_poly.entity_id
_entity_poly.type
_entity_poly.pdbx_seq_one_letter_code
_entity_poly.pdbx_strand_id
1 'polypeptide(L)'
;QQEVVHTREVLHVQEARLERARERHAEVEAQLAEQRAQLQALRNDLNTWHANSAALHTQWEKVSRGLAVMDERQRAISSQHQGLQNDLSRLEEEQKGRQERLQNLIEERDRQQMELEDADSQVETARKGLEKRMGERTRIEQALRDTRRQLVQSETDQVKRKAHQNELANRVESLRKNQQSLAQGLANESQLLQQLQARLDNQLQLSQKAETAQKSAEDALQTHRKGIADLEARRKLSQDERTRFEGERARLAAQLEVLEQAERSLSGMGNGAKYLLQEARQGRLKGQYQALSTQLVVPAAYETAIAAALGETLDSVLIEGGTDPENALLLLSRADKGRAVLLPVDWTRPMDELSVPEDEGCLGTAIQLVQAPEHLWNILWLLLGQVLVVRDRPSARRIAKGIPATARIVTLQGEVFYGTGVVIAGPENRSSTIGRPRRMQELQGSLAESEGRVKEIQKRLQETEAELTRQRASEREFENAVRQAVQAMSQANQAHQRAVLEVEQVRQRHEYQSRQLAGLDGQIQRAEQEQRQGQAEIEKNNEKIADLNEQVRE
;
A
#
# COMPACT_ATOMS: atom_id res chain seq x y z
N GLN A 1 -100.19 10.28 260.21
CA GLN A 1 -101.22 9.69 259.33
C GLN A 1 -101.72 10.69 258.32
N GLN A 2 -102.20 11.86 258.77
CA GLN A 2 -102.86 12.78 257.85
C GLN A 2 -102.00 13.22 256.66
N GLU A 3 -100.71 13.52 256.83
CA GLU A 3 -99.99 14.19 255.72
C GLU A 3 -99.55 13.25 254.57
N VAL A 4 -99.89 11.94 254.62
CA VAL A 4 -99.77 10.99 253.48
C VAL A 4 -100.70 11.33 252.29
N VAL A 5 -101.70 12.22 252.44
CA VAL A 5 -102.69 12.49 251.36
C VAL A 5 -102.28 13.64 250.41
N HIS A 6 -101.62 14.71 250.89
CA HIS A 6 -101.37 15.90 250.03
C HIS A 6 -100.17 15.74 249.08
N THR A 7 -99.25 14.79 249.36
CA THR A 7 -98.27 14.25 248.38
C THR A 7 -98.94 13.69 247.12
N ARG A 8 -100.21 13.26 247.22
CA ARG A 8 -100.90 12.50 246.17
C ARG A 8 -101.60 13.37 245.11
N GLU A 9 -102.16 14.54 245.45
CA GLU A 9 -102.76 15.46 244.43
C GLU A 9 -101.71 16.27 243.65
N VAL A 10 -100.60 16.68 244.31
CA VAL A 10 -99.54 17.45 243.64
C VAL A 10 -98.75 16.59 242.64
N LEU A 11 -98.59 15.28 242.89
CA LEU A 11 -98.09 14.31 241.91
C LEU A 11 -98.96 14.31 240.64
N HIS A 12 -100.28 14.47 240.80
CA HIS A 12 -101.22 14.45 239.68
C HIS A 12 -101.08 15.68 238.76
N VAL A 13 -100.71 16.85 239.31
CA VAL A 13 -100.44 18.07 238.49
C VAL A 13 -99.08 17.98 237.80
N GLN A 14 -98.09 17.37 238.47
CA GLN A 14 -96.80 17.07 237.85
C GLN A 14 -96.97 16.10 236.68
N GLU A 15 -97.81 15.06 236.81
CA GLU A 15 -98.14 14.13 235.72
C GLU A 15 -98.87 14.83 234.55
N ALA A 16 -99.83 15.72 234.83
CA ALA A 16 -100.54 16.45 233.77
C ALA A 16 -99.63 17.41 232.99
N ARG A 17 -98.66 18.07 233.64
CA ARG A 17 -97.68 18.91 232.92
C ARG A 17 -96.66 18.08 232.13
N LEU A 18 -96.32 16.89 232.61
CA LEU A 18 -95.47 15.94 231.88
C LEU A 18 -96.16 15.45 230.60
N GLU A 19 -97.47 15.17 230.65
CA GLU A 19 -98.27 14.83 229.47
C GLU A 19 -98.25 15.97 228.44
N ARG A 20 -98.46 17.22 228.86
CA ARG A 20 -98.31 18.37 227.95
C ARG A 20 -96.90 18.52 227.37
N ALA A 21 -95.86 18.14 228.13
CA ALA A 21 -94.50 18.13 227.61
C ALA A 21 -94.30 17.01 226.57
N ARG A 22 -94.97 15.87 226.73
CA ARG A 22 -94.98 14.77 225.75
C ARG A 22 -95.77 15.12 224.50
N GLU A 23 -96.95 15.75 224.63
CA GLU A 23 -97.72 16.25 223.49
C GLU A 23 -96.92 17.28 222.68
N ARG A 24 -96.27 18.26 223.32
CA ARG A 24 -95.39 19.22 222.62
C ARG A 24 -94.17 18.57 221.98
N HIS A 25 -93.58 17.54 222.58
CA HIS A 25 -92.44 16.86 221.98
C HIS A 25 -92.86 16.05 220.73
N ALA A 26 -94.02 15.40 220.78
CA ALA A 26 -94.59 14.69 219.63
C ALA A 26 -94.95 15.65 218.48
N GLU A 27 -95.47 16.84 218.80
CA GLU A 27 -95.78 17.88 217.81
C GLU A 27 -94.52 18.41 217.10
N VAL A 28 -93.43 18.63 217.84
CA VAL A 28 -92.16 19.09 217.25
C VAL A 28 -91.47 17.99 216.43
N GLU A 29 -91.56 16.71 216.81
CA GLU A 29 -91.03 15.61 215.98
C GLU A 29 -91.80 15.46 214.67
N ALA A 30 -93.12 15.65 214.68
CA ALA A 30 -93.92 15.66 213.45
C ALA A 30 -93.51 16.81 212.51
N GLN A 31 -93.28 18.01 213.04
CA GLN A 31 -92.79 19.16 212.25
C GLN A 31 -91.39 18.92 211.67
N LEU A 32 -90.51 18.23 212.41
CA LEU A 32 -89.16 17.90 211.93
C LEU A 32 -89.19 16.85 210.80
N ALA A 33 -90.11 15.88 210.89
CA ALA A 33 -90.32 14.90 209.83
C ALA A 33 -90.86 15.55 208.55
N GLU A 34 -91.79 16.51 208.68
CA GLU A 34 -92.36 17.25 207.56
C GLU A 34 -91.32 18.16 206.87
N GLN A 35 -90.50 18.89 207.63
CA GLN A 35 -89.40 19.69 207.09
C GLN A 35 -88.34 18.83 206.37
N ARG A 36 -88.04 17.62 206.88
CA ARG A 36 -87.13 16.69 206.20
C ARG A 36 -87.69 16.18 204.87
N ALA A 37 -89.00 15.92 204.80
CA ALA A 37 -89.66 15.54 203.56
C ALA A 37 -89.62 16.66 202.50
N GLN A 38 -89.86 17.92 202.91
CA GLN A 38 -89.76 19.08 202.01
C GLN A 38 -88.35 19.30 201.47
N LEU A 39 -87.31 19.10 202.29
CA LEU A 39 -85.90 19.26 201.88
C LEU A 39 -85.45 18.16 200.89
N GLN A 40 -86.00 16.95 201.03
CA GLN A 40 -85.77 15.85 200.08
C GLN A 40 -86.45 16.13 198.73
N ALA A 41 -87.65 16.70 198.72
CA ALA A 41 -88.36 17.09 197.51
C ALA A 41 -87.60 18.18 196.73
N LEU A 42 -87.13 19.24 197.41
CA LEU A 42 -86.34 20.30 196.77
C LEU A 42 -85.04 19.78 196.13
N ARG A 43 -84.40 18.75 196.72
CA ARG A 43 -83.20 18.14 196.14
C ARG A 43 -83.48 17.36 194.86
N ASN A 44 -84.64 16.72 194.77
CA ASN A 44 -85.06 16.04 193.53
C ASN A 44 -85.37 17.06 192.43
N ASP A 45 -86.01 18.17 192.78
CA ASP A 45 -86.25 19.27 191.84
C ASP A 45 -84.93 19.86 191.32
N LEU A 46 -83.95 20.11 192.19
CA LEU A 46 -82.65 20.63 191.75
C LEU A 46 -81.95 19.71 190.73
N ASN A 47 -82.00 18.40 190.94
CA ASN A 47 -81.38 17.42 190.03
C ASN A 47 -82.09 17.34 188.67
N THR A 48 -83.42 17.45 188.63
CA THR A 48 -84.17 17.46 187.37
C THR A 48 -83.86 18.72 186.54
N TRP A 49 -83.69 19.87 187.18
CA TRP A 49 -83.33 21.11 186.51
C TRP A 49 -81.91 21.07 185.92
N HIS A 50 -80.95 20.47 186.63
CA HIS A 50 -79.59 20.26 186.10
C HIS A 50 -79.57 19.34 184.87
N ALA A 51 -80.37 18.27 184.86
CA ALA A 51 -80.48 17.38 183.71
C ALA A 51 -81.07 18.10 182.48
N ASN A 52 -82.11 18.93 182.68
CA ASN A 52 -82.73 19.70 181.59
C ASN A 52 -81.78 20.73 180.98
N SER A 53 -80.97 21.41 181.80
CA SER A 53 -79.98 22.39 181.32
C SER A 53 -78.90 21.73 180.44
N ALA A 54 -78.39 20.57 180.83
CA ALA A 54 -77.41 19.82 180.05
C ALA A 54 -77.95 19.36 178.68
N ALA A 55 -79.22 18.95 178.62
CA ALA A 55 -79.88 18.55 177.38
C ALA A 55 -80.08 19.72 176.40
N LEU A 56 -80.43 20.90 176.90
CA LEU A 56 -80.57 22.11 176.08
C LEU A 56 -79.23 22.57 175.51
N HIS A 57 -78.14 22.46 176.27
CA HIS A 57 -76.81 22.86 175.79
C HIS A 57 -76.29 21.94 174.67
N THR A 58 -76.55 20.64 174.76
CA THR A 58 -76.22 19.68 173.69
C THR A 58 -77.04 19.91 172.42
N GLN A 59 -78.30 20.36 172.53
CA GLN A 59 -79.09 20.76 171.36
C GLN A 59 -78.52 22.01 170.67
N TRP A 60 -78.09 23.02 171.44
CA TRP A 60 -77.51 24.24 170.88
C TRP A 60 -76.23 23.99 170.07
N GLU A 61 -75.30 23.18 170.58
CA GLU A 61 -74.08 22.83 169.83
C GLU A 61 -74.39 22.14 168.50
N LYS A 62 -75.41 21.27 168.47
CA LYS A 62 -75.80 20.51 167.28
C LYS A 62 -76.34 21.44 166.18
N VAL A 63 -77.15 22.43 166.56
CA VAL A 63 -77.70 23.43 165.63
C VAL A 63 -76.60 24.39 165.14
N SER A 64 -75.71 24.84 166.03
CA SER A 64 -74.62 25.76 165.70
C SER A 64 -73.65 25.17 164.67
N ARG A 65 -73.25 23.89 164.83
CA ARG A 65 -72.43 23.19 163.81
C ARG A 65 -73.16 23.05 162.46
N GLY A 66 -74.46 22.78 162.48
CA GLY A 66 -75.27 22.69 161.27
C GLY A 66 -75.30 23.99 160.46
N LEU A 67 -75.41 25.13 161.14
CA LEU A 67 -75.40 26.46 160.54
C LEU A 67 -74.06 26.79 159.87
N ALA A 68 -72.94 26.49 160.51
CA ALA A 68 -71.61 26.75 159.96
C ALA A 68 -71.34 25.97 158.65
N VAL A 69 -71.83 24.72 158.56
CA VAL A 69 -71.69 23.90 157.34
C VAL A 69 -72.54 24.45 156.18
N MET A 70 -73.71 25.01 156.46
CA MET A 70 -74.59 25.56 155.43
C MET A 70 -74.08 26.90 154.87
N ASP A 71 -73.47 27.75 155.71
CA ASP A 71 -72.89 29.03 155.24
C ASP A 71 -71.69 28.79 154.30
N GLU A 72 -70.85 27.80 154.62
CA GLU A 72 -69.73 27.40 153.75
C GLU A 72 -70.21 26.84 152.41
N ARG A 73 -71.28 26.03 152.42
CA ARG A 73 -71.91 25.53 151.18
C ARG A 73 -72.46 26.66 150.31
N GLN A 74 -73.08 27.68 150.90
CA GLN A 74 -73.61 28.82 150.15
C GLN A 74 -72.48 29.59 149.44
N ARG A 75 -71.35 29.83 150.13
CA ARG A 75 -70.19 30.52 149.53
C ARG A 75 -69.59 29.73 148.36
N ALA A 76 -69.48 28.41 148.50
CA ALA A 76 -68.97 27.55 147.43
C ALA A 76 -69.85 27.61 146.16
N ILE A 77 -71.18 27.59 146.30
CA ILE A 77 -72.12 27.65 145.17
C ILE A 77 -72.08 29.02 144.48
N SER A 78 -72.03 30.13 145.23
CA SER A 78 -71.91 31.47 144.64
C SER A 78 -70.61 31.64 143.85
N SER A 79 -69.49 31.09 144.35
CA SER A 79 -68.21 31.09 143.63
C SER A 79 -68.28 30.30 142.31
N GLN A 80 -68.93 29.12 142.32
CA GLN A 80 -69.14 28.34 141.10
C GLN A 80 -70.01 29.07 140.07
N HIS A 81 -71.07 29.75 140.52
CA HIS A 81 -71.95 30.51 139.61
C HIS A 81 -71.20 31.63 138.89
N GLN A 82 -70.36 32.39 139.61
CA GLN A 82 -69.53 33.44 139.03
C GLN A 82 -68.50 32.88 138.03
N GLY A 83 -67.92 31.71 138.33
CA GLY A 83 -67.01 31.02 137.41
C GLY A 83 -67.67 30.66 136.09
N LEU A 84 -68.86 30.07 136.15
CA LEU A 84 -69.63 29.68 134.95
C LEU A 84 -70.08 30.87 134.09
N GLN A 85 -70.42 32.00 134.70
CA GLN A 85 -70.77 33.22 133.96
C GLN A 85 -69.59 33.76 133.16
N ASN A 86 -68.38 33.77 133.74
CA ASN A 86 -67.17 34.23 133.04
C ASN A 86 -66.78 33.29 131.88
N ASP A 87 -66.97 31.98 132.04
CA ASP A 87 -66.73 31.01 130.97
C ASP A 87 -67.71 31.19 129.80
N LEU A 88 -68.99 31.49 130.09
CA LEU A 88 -70.00 31.75 129.07
C LEU A 88 -69.63 32.97 128.21
N SER A 89 -69.27 34.10 128.82
CA SER A 89 -68.87 35.31 128.09
C SER A 89 -67.63 35.08 127.23
N ARG A 90 -66.64 34.31 127.72
CA ARG A 90 -65.44 33.96 126.94
C ARG A 90 -65.80 33.16 125.69
N LEU A 91 -66.68 32.17 125.83
CA LEU A 91 -67.09 31.30 124.72
C LEU A 91 -67.90 32.04 123.65
N GLU A 92 -68.76 32.98 124.04
CA GLU A 92 -69.52 33.82 123.09
C GLU A 92 -68.59 34.72 122.25
N GLU A 93 -67.56 35.29 122.87
CA GLU A 93 -66.57 36.11 122.17
C GLU A 93 -65.68 35.28 121.23
N GLU A 94 -65.30 34.06 121.65
CA GLU A 94 -64.61 33.09 120.79
C GLU A 94 -65.46 32.67 119.58
N GLN A 95 -66.77 32.45 119.77
CA GLN A 95 -67.67 32.09 118.67
C GLN A 95 -67.74 33.21 117.62
N LYS A 96 -67.91 34.46 118.08
CA LYS A 96 -67.97 35.62 117.19
C LYS A 96 -66.69 35.79 116.38
N GLY A 97 -65.52 35.68 117.02
CA GLY A 97 -64.23 35.77 116.35
C GLY A 97 -64.00 34.67 115.31
N ARG A 98 -64.49 33.45 115.54
CA ARG A 98 -64.43 32.37 114.54
C ARG A 98 -65.33 32.62 113.34
N GLN A 99 -66.50 33.24 113.56
CA GLN A 99 -67.47 33.50 112.50
C GLN A 99 -66.99 34.61 111.56
N GLU A 100 -66.39 35.67 112.08
CA GLU A 100 -65.72 36.71 111.27
C GLU A 100 -64.55 36.12 110.46
N ARG A 101 -63.77 35.21 111.06
CA ARG A 101 -62.65 34.55 110.37
C ARG A 101 -63.10 33.64 109.22
N LEU A 102 -64.24 32.96 109.38
CA LEU A 102 -64.83 32.15 108.32
C LEU A 102 -65.26 33.01 107.12
N GLN A 103 -65.88 34.16 107.38
CA GLN A 103 -66.32 35.09 106.34
C GLN A 103 -65.13 35.61 105.52
N ASN A 104 -64.05 36.04 106.18
CA ASN A 104 -62.84 36.50 105.49
C ASN A 104 -62.21 35.41 104.62
N LEU A 105 -62.24 34.14 105.06
CA LEU A 105 -61.72 33.02 104.26
C LEU A 105 -62.58 32.71 103.03
N ILE A 106 -63.90 32.91 103.12
CA ILE A 106 -64.80 32.74 101.98
C ILE A 106 -64.50 33.79 100.90
N GLU A 107 -64.35 35.05 101.30
CA GLU A 107 -64.04 36.16 100.39
C GLU A 107 -62.66 35.99 99.74
N GLU A 108 -61.66 35.54 100.50
CA GLU A 108 -60.32 35.24 99.97
C GLU A 108 -60.36 34.11 98.93
N ARG A 109 -61.13 33.04 99.19
CA ARG A 109 -61.31 31.92 98.25
C ARG A 109 -62.00 32.37 96.97
N ASP A 110 -63.04 33.20 97.06
CA ASP A 110 -63.73 33.72 95.87
C ASP A 110 -62.81 34.62 95.04
N ARG A 111 -61.97 35.45 95.68
CA ARG A 111 -60.97 36.27 94.96
C ARG A 111 -59.95 35.40 94.23
N GLN A 112 -59.38 34.40 94.90
CA GLN A 112 -58.41 33.49 94.29
C GLN A 112 -59.01 32.66 93.14
N GLN A 113 -60.29 32.29 93.23
CA GLN A 113 -61.00 31.58 92.17
C GLN A 113 -61.11 32.45 90.90
N MET A 114 -61.45 33.73 91.04
CA MET A 114 -61.51 34.66 89.90
C MET A 114 -60.13 34.91 89.27
N GLU A 115 -59.09 35.06 90.09
CA GLU A 115 -57.71 35.22 89.60
C GLU A 115 -57.23 33.98 88.81
N LEU A 116 -57.60 32.78 89.24
CA LEU A 116 -57.29 31.52 88.54
C LEU A 116 -57.98 31.47 87.17
N GLU A 117 -59.26 31.82 87.11
CA GLU A 117 -60.05 31.79 85.86
C GLU A 117 -59.53 32.78 84.81
N ASP A 118 -59.11 33.98 85.23
CA ASP A 118 -58.47 34.95 84.32
C ASP A 118 -57.10 34.45 83.83
N ALA A 119 -56.28 33.88 84.72
CA ALA A 119 -54.98 33.31 84.36
C ALA A 119 -55.11 32.15 83.35
N ASP A 120 -56.07 31.25 83.54
CA ASP A 120 -56.33 30.15 82.59
C ASP A 120 -56.75 30.65 81.20
N SER A 121 -57.59 31.69 81.15
CA SER A 121 -57.99 32.34 79.89
C SER A 121 -56.79 32.96 79.14
N GLN A 122 -55.90 33.64 79.87
CA GLN A 122 -54.68 34.23 79.31
C GLN A 122 -53.73 33.16 78.78
N VAL A 123 -53.55 32.05 79.50
CA VAL A 123 -52.72 30.91 79.08
C VAL A 123 -53.24 30.27 77.79
N GLU A 124 -54.55 30.04 77.69
CA GLU A 124 -55.15 29.46 76.48
C GLU A 124 -55.01 30.38 75.25
N THR A 125 -55.15 31.69 75.46
CA THR A 125 -54.95 32.67 74.37
C THR A 125 -53.49 32.69 73.91
N ALA A 126 -52.54 32.67 74.84
CA ALA A 126 -51.10 32.61 74.55
C ALA A 126 -50.72 31.30 73.84
N ARG A 127 -51.28 30.15 74.25
CA ARG A 127 -51.06 28.85 73.61
C ARG A 127 -51.52 28.84 72.16
N LYS A 128 -52.73 29.32 71.87
CA LYS A 128 -53.24 29.43 70.49
C LYS A 128 -52.39 30.38 69.63
N GLY A 129 -51.93 31.49 70.21
CA GLY A 129 -51.01 32.42 69.55
C GLY A 129 -49.67 31.78 69.20
N LEU A 130 -49.10 31.01 70.13
CA LEU A 130 -47.84 30.28 69.94
C LEU A 130 -47.98 29.20 68.85
N GLU A 131 -49.05 28.40 68.90
CA GLU A 131 -49.29 27.32 67.93
C GLU A 131 -49.43 27.85 66.50
N LYS A 132 -50.16 28.97 66.32
CA LYS A 132 -50.26 29.65 65.02
C LYS A 132 -48.90 30.12 64.51
N ARG A 133 -48.10 30.77 65.37
CA ARG A 133 -46.75 31.25 65.01
C ARG A 133 -45.77 30.11 64.73
N MET A 134 -45.86 29.00 65.46
CA MET A 134 -45.08 27.80 65.18
C MET A 134 -45.46 27.18 63.84
N GLY A 135 -46.75 27.14 63.49
CA GLY A 135 -47.22 26.69 62.18
C GLY A 135 -46.74 27.58 61.02
N GLU A 136 -46.83 28.90 61.17
CA GLU A 136 -46.30 29.88 60.20
C GLU A 136 -44.78 29.73 60.02
N ARG A 137 -44.03 29.67 61.13
CA ARG A 137 -42.58 29.46 61.12
C ARG A 137 -42.20 28.17 60.41
N THR A 138 -42.87 27.07 60.71
CA THR A 138 -42.56 25.76 60.11
C THR A 138 -42.79 25.78 58.60
N ARG A 139 -43.86 26.43 58.12
CA ARG A 139 -44.12 26.59 56.68
C ARG A 139 -43.05 27.42 55.99
N ILE A 140 -42.66 28.55 56.57
CA ILE A 140 -41.62 29.44 56.01
C ILE A 140 -40.26 28.74 56.03
N GLU A 141 -39.90 28.04 57.12
CA GLU A 141 -38.66 27.27 57.20
C GLU A 141 -38.60 26.14 56.15
N GLN A 142 -39.74 25.47 55.90
CA GLN A 142 -39.84 24.44 54.87
C GLN A 142 -39.65 25.05 53.47
N ALA A 143 -40.36 26.13 53.15
CA ALA A 143 -40.24 26.83 51.87
C ALA A 143 -38.81 27.32 51.64
N LEU A 144 -38.20 27.96 52.65
CA LEU A 144 -36.80 28.42 52.57
C LEU A 144 -35.81 27.27 52.33
N ARG A 145 -36.02 26.12 52.98
CA ARG A 145 -35.18 24.92 52.75
C ARG A 145 -35.32 24.40 51.33
N ASP A 146 -36.53 24.33 50.80
CA ASP A 146 -36.79 23.85 49.44
C ASP A 146 -36.22 24.80 48.39
N THR A 147 -36.41 26.12 48.54
CA THR A 147 -35.84 27.13 47.64
C THR A 147 -34.30 27.11 47.70
N ARG A 148 -33.69 27.02 48.89
CA ARG A 148 -32.23 26.86 49.02
C ARG A 148 -31.71 25.59 48.35
N ARG A 149 -32.43 24.47 48.47
CA ARG A 149 -32.06 23.22 47.79
C ARG A 149 -32.12 23.38 46.27
N GLN A 150 -33.15 24.02 45.75
CA GLN A 150 -33.28 24.31 44.31
C GLN A 150 -32.20 25.28 43.80
N LEU A 151 -31.82 26.28 44.62
CA LEU A 151 -30.75 27.22 44.33
C LEU A 151 -29.40 26.50 44.21
N VAL A 152 -29.01 25.73 45.23
CA VAL A 152 -27.76 24.96 45.23
C VAL A 152 -27.71 23.97 44.06
N GLN A 153 -28.84 23.32 43.73
CA GLN A 153 -28.91 22.43 42.57
C GLN A 153 -28.69 23.20 41.25
N SER A 154 -29.33 24.37 41.10
CA SER A 154 -29.21 25.18 39.89
C SER A 154 -27.80 25.77 39.74
N GLU A 155 -27.17 26.24 40.83
CA GLU A 155 -25.77 26.67 40.87
C GLU A 155 -24.81 25.54 40.51
N THR A 156 -25.02 24.33 41.05
CA THR A 156 -24.22 23.15 40.73
C THR A 156 -24.34 22.79 39.24
N ASP A 157 -25.57 22.80 38.70
CA ASP A 157 -25.81 22.54 37.28
C ASP A 157 -25.17 23.63 36.40
N GLN A 158 -25.10 24.88 36.86
CA GLN A 158 -24.42 25.94 36.15
C GLN A 158 -22.90 25.75 36.10
N VAL A 159 -22.27 25.36 37.20
CA VAL A 159 -20.84 25.05 37.22
C VAL A 159 -20.52 23.91 36.26
N LYS A 160 -21.33 22.84 36.26
CA LYS A 160 -21.18 21.71 35.32
C LYS A 160 -21.32 22.16 33.86
N ARG A 161 -22.33 22.97 33.56
CA ARG A 161 -22.56 23.51 32.21
C ARG A 161 -21.42 24.40 31.75
N LYS A 162 -20.91 25.32 32.59
CA LYS A 162 -19.74 26.16 32.28
C LYS A 162 -18.47 25.32 32.08
N ALA A 163 -18.26 24.27 32.87
CA ALA A 163 -17.14 23.35 32.68
C ALA A 163 -17.22 22.62 31.33
N HIS A 164 -18.40 22.12 30.96
CA HIS A 164 -18.64 21.49 29.66
C HIS A 164 -18.49 22.48 28.49
N GLN A 165 -18.95 23.73 28.66
CA GLN A 165 -18.75 24.83 27.69
C GLN A 165 -17.25 25.05 27.38
N ASN A 166 -16.42 25.08 28.44
CA ASN A 166 -14.98 25.27 28.31
C ASN A 166 -14.30 24.05 27.67
N GLU A 167 -14.74 22.84 28.01
CA GLU A 167 -14.27 21.60 27.36
C GLU A 167 -14.56 21.61 25.86
N LEU A 168 -15.79 21.95 25.48
CA LEU A 168 -16.20 22.09 24.07
C LEU A 168 -15.40 23.17 23.35
N ALA A 169 -15.18 24.34 23.97
CA ALA A 169 -14.36 25.41 23.40
C ALA A 169 -12.92 24.96 23.12
N ASN A 170 -12.28 24.30 24.09
CA ASN A 170 -10.93 23.75 23.93
C ASN A 170 -10.89 22.67 22.84
N ARG A 171 -11.94 21.84 22.75
CA ARG A 171 -12.06 20.82 21.70
C ARG A 171 -12.20 21.43 20.31
N VAL A 172 -13.03 22.48 20.15
CA VAL A 172 -13.14 23.23 18.88
C VAL A 172 -11.80 23.85 18.49
N GLU A 173 -11.09 24.48 19.42
CA GLU A 173 -9.76 25.05 19.14
C GLU A 173 -8.76 23.98 18.68
N SER A 174 -8.71 22.84 19.37
CA SER A 174 -7.85 21.71 19.00
C SER A 174 -8.20 21.15 17.61
N LEU A 175 -9.50 20.96 17.33
CA LEU A 175 -9.96 20.51 16.02
C LEU A 175 -9.60 21.50 14.90
N ARG A 176 -9.73 22.81 15.14
CA ARG A 176 -9.34 23.86 14.18
C ARG A 176 -7.83 23.88 13.92
N LYS A 177 -6.99 23.71 14.95
CA LYS A 177 -5.53 23.57 14.77
C LYS A 177 -5.19 22.34 13.93
N ASN A 178 -5.85 21.21 14.19
CA ASN A 178 -5.67 19.99 13.40
C ASN A 178 -6.13 20.17 11.95
N GLN A 179 -7.28 20.82 11.73
CA GLN A 179 -7.78 21.15 10.41
C GLN A 179 -6.79 22.02 9.63
N GLN A 180 -6.26 23.08 10.25
CA GLN A 180 -5.30 23.98 9.61
C GLN A 180 -4.00 23.25 9.23
N SER A 181 -3.48 22.42 10.13
CA SER A 181 -2.30 21.59 9.88
C SER A 181 -2.52 20.64 8.70
N LEU A 182 -3.66 19.95 8.68
CA LEU A 182 -4.01 19.02 7.62
C LEU A 182 -4.27 19.73 6.28
N ALA A 183 -4.90 20.91 6.29
CA ALA A 183 -5.11 21.76 5.11
C ALA A 183 -3.77 22.20 4.49
N GLN A 184 -2.81 22.60 5.33
CA GLN A 184 -1.46 22.95 4.86
C GLN A 184 -0.73 21.72 4.29
N GLY A 185 -0.88 20.55 4.93
CA GLY A 185 -0.35 19.28 4.42
C GLY A 185 -0.90 18.95 3.03
N LEU A 186 -2.22 19.07 2.84
CA LEU A 186 -2.89 18.88 1.55
C LEU A 186 -2.42 19.85 0.47
N ALA A 187 -2.21 21.13 0.81
CA ALA A 187 -1.70 22.11 -0.15
C ALA A 187 -0.29 21.75 -0.64
N ASN A 188 0.59 21.36 0.28
CA ASN A 188 1.95 20.91 -0.06
C ASN A 188 1.91 19.62 -0.90
N GLU A 189 1.01 18.70 -0.56
CA GLU A 189 0.85 17.43 -1.26
C GLU A 189 0.25 17.62 -2.67
N SER A 190 -0.66 18.57 -2.84
CA SER A 190 -1.20 18.97 -4.16
C SER A 190 -0.09 19.52 -5.05
N GLN A 191 0.80 20.38 -4.52
CA GLN A 191 1.97 20.85 -5.27
C GLN A 191 2.91 19.71 -5.65
N LEU A 192 3.20 18.79 -4.73
CA LEU A 192 4.01 17.60 -5.01
C LEU A 192 3.37 16.74 -6.11
N LEU A 193 2.06 16.52 -6.05
CA LEU A 193 1.32 15.74 -7.04
C LEU A 193 1.42 16.37 -8.44
N GLN A 194 1.31 17.70 -8.53
CA GLN A 194 1.50 18.43 -9.80
C GLN A 194 2.92 18.26 -10.35
N GLN A 195 3.95 18.31 -9.49
CA GLN A 195 5.34 18.08 -9.90
C GLN A 195 5.57 16.64 -10.38
N LEU A 196 5.00 15.66 -9.67
CA LEU A 196 5.10 14.24 -10.05
C LEU A 196 4.35 13.94 -11.34
N GLN A 197 3.20 14.58 -11.60
CA GLN A 197 2.48 14.48 -12.87
C GLN A 197 3.30 15.04 -14.04
N ALA A 198 3.90 16.22 -13.89
CA ALA A 198 4.80 16.76 -14.91
C ALA A 198 6.01 15.84 -15.17
N ARG A 199 6.55 15.22 -14.11
CA ARG A 199 7.61 14.21 -14.24
C ARG A 199 7.13 12.96 -14.96
N LEU A 200 5.92 12.46 -14.66
CA LEU A 200 5.31 11.31 -15.32
C LEU A 200 5.14 11.55 -16.82
N ASP A 201 4.62 12.72 -17.21
CA ASP A 201 4.46 13.10 -18.61
C ASP A 201 5.80 13.14 -19.34
N ASN A 202 6.84 13.69 -18.71
CA ASN A 202 8.20 13.68 -19.26
C ASN A 202 8.74 12.25 -19.42
N GLN A 203 8.54 11.37 -18.43
CA GLN A 203 8.97 9.97 -18.54
C GLN A 203 8.20 9.22 -19.64
N LEU A 204 6.92 9.52 -19.85
CA LEU A 204 6.14 8.97 -20.95
C LEU A 204 6.72 9.40 -22.31
N GLN A 205 7.05 10.68 -22.47
CA GLN A 205 7.68 11.17 -23.71
C GLN A 205 9.05 10.53 -23.94
N LEU A 206 9.86 10.33 -22.90
CA LEU A 206 11.16 9.65 -23.00
C LEU A 206 11.00 8.17 -23.39
N SER A 207 10.01 7.47 -22.82
CA SER A 207 9.67 6.09 -23.19
C SER A 207 9.26 6.00 -24.67
N GLN A 208 8.36 6.87 -25.13
CA GLN A 208 7.96 6.92 -26.55
C GLN A 208 9.13 7.23 -27.48
N LYS A 209 10.01 8.17 -27.11
CA LYS A 209 11.23 8.45 -27.89
C LYS A 209 12.15 7.23 -27.96
N ALA A 210 12.35 6.54 -26.84
CA ALA A 210 13.17 5.34 -26.80
C ALA A 210 12.58 4.20 -27.64
N GLU A 211 11.25 4.05 -27.66
CA GLU A 211 10.54 3.09 -28.51
C GLU A 211 10.77 3.38 -30.00
N THR A 212 10.60 4.64 -30.41
CA THR A 212 10.83 5.03 -31.81
C THR A 212 12.30 4.85 -32.22
N ALA A 213 13.25 5.12 -31.32
CA ALA A 213 14.67 4.90 -31.57
C ALA A 213 15.01 3.41 -31.68
N GLN A 214 14.43 2.55 -30.84
CA GLN A 214 14.58 1.10 -30.95
C GLN A 214 14.08 0.61 -32.30
N LYS A 215 12.85 0.98 -32.68
CA LYS A 215 12.26 0.56 -33.95
C LYS A 215 13.10 1.02 -35.14
N SER A 216 13.57 2.28 -35.12
CA SER A 216 14.45 2.81 -36.16
C SER A 216 15.77 2.04 -36.26
N ALA A 217 16.36 1.62 -35.14
CA ALA A 217 17.59 0.83 -35.14
C ALA A 217 17.36 -0.59 -35.68
N GLU A 218 16.23 -1.23 -35.34
CA GLU A 218 15.84 -2.54 -35.86
C GLU A 218 15.59 -2.50 -37.37
N ASP A 219 14.88 -1.49 -37.87
CA ASP A 219 14.61 -1.29 -39.29
C ASP A 219 15.92 -1.04 -40.08
N ALA A 220 16.86 -0.28 -39.49
CA ALA A 220 18.18 -0.05 -40.08
C ALA A 220 18.99 -1.35 -40.17
N LEU A 221 19.04 -2.15 -39.10
CA LEU A 221 19.71 -3.46 -39.09
C LEU A 221 19.08 -4.41 -40.12
N GLN A 222 17.75 -4.43 -40.23
CA GLN A 222 17.05 -5.27 -41.21
C GLN A 222 17.39 -4.84 -42.64
N THR A 223 17.41 -3.54 -42.92
CA THR A 223 17.79 -3.00 -44.23
C THR A 223 19.23 -3.35 -44.59
N HIS A 224 20.14 -3.24 -43.62
CA HIS A 224 21.54 -3.62 -43.78
C HIS A 224 21.71 -5.11 -44.11
N ARG A 225 21.00 -5.98 -43.39
CA ARG A 225 20.99 -7.43 -43.63
C ARG A 225 20.47 -7.80 -45.02
N LYS A 226 19.47 -7.08 -45.54
CA LYS A 226 19.02 -7.25 -46.93
C LYS A 226 20.13 -6.91 -47.93
N GLY A 227 20.87 -5.82 -47.70
CA GLY A 227 22.01 -5.44 -48.53
C GLY A 227 23.12 -6.50 -48.54
N ILE A 228 23.41 -7.11 -47.37
CA ILE A 228 24.36 -8.24 -47.27
C ILE A 228 23.85 -9.44 -48.08
N ALA A 229 22.57 -9.80 -47.97
CA ALA A 229 21.98 -10.91 -48.72
C ALA A 229 22.05 -10.70 -50.24
N ASP A 230 21.81 -9.47 -50.71
CA ASP A 230 21.96 -9.12 -52.14
C ASP A 230 23.40 -9.26 -52.63
N LEU A 231 24.39 -8.85 -51.81
CA LEU A 231 25.81 -9.04 -52.12
C LEU A 231 26.21 -10.53 -52.15
N GLU A 232 25.67 -11.35 -51.24
CA GLU A 232 25.89 -12.80 -51.25
C GLU A 232 25.31 -13.46 -52.51
N ALA A 233 24.12 -13.03 -52.95
CA ALA A 233 23.53 -13.49 -54.19
C ALA A 233 24.39 -13.12 -55.41
N ARG A 234 24.89 -11.87 -55.46
CA ARG A 234 25.82 -11.42 -56.52
C ARG A 234 27.14 -12.18 -56.51
N ARG A 235 27.68 -12.48 -55.33
CA ARG A 235 28.89 -13.31 -55.17
C ARG A 235 28.64 -14.71 -55.74
N LYS A 236 27.53 -15.35 -55.39
CA LYS A 236 27.16 -16.68 -55.88
C LYS A 236 27.03 -16.70 -57.41
N LEU A 237 26.31 -15.73 -57.99
CA LEU A 237 26.19 -15.62 -59.45
C LEU A 237 27.56 -15.48 -60.14
N SER A 238 28.46 -14.66 -59.58
CA SER A 238 29.82 -14.52 -60.12
C SER A 238 30.66 -15.78 -59.95
N GLN A 239 30.46 -16.57 -58.88
CA GLN A 239 31.12 -17.87 -58.69
C GLN A 239 30.64 -18.88 -59.74
N ASP A 240 29.32 -18.95 -59.99
CA ASP A 240 28.74 -19.85 -60.98
C ASP A 240 29.22 -19.49 -62.40
N GLU A 241 29.26 -18.19 -62.74
CA GLU A 241 29.84 -17.71 -64.00
C GLU A 241 31.32 -18.07 -64.13
N ARG A 242 32.12 -17.90 -63.07
CA ARG A 242 33.53 -18.28 -63.06
C ARG A 242 33.70 -19.76 -63.34
N THR A 243 32.95 -20.63 -62.65
CA THR A 243 33.03 -22.08 -62.85
C THR A 243 32.67 -22.47 -64.29
N ARG A 244 31.68 -21.81 -64.89
CA ARG A 244 31.30 -22.03 -66.29
C ARG A 244 32.47 -21.70 -67.24
N PHE A 245 33.05 -20.51 -67.12
CA PHE A 245 34.15 -20.09 -68.01
C PHE A 245 35.46 -20.84 -67.72
N GLU A 246 35.71 -21.27 -66.49
CA GLU A 246 36.84 -22.15 -66.18
C GLU A 246 36.68 -23.53 -66.83
N GLY A 247 35.46 -24.07 -66.87
CA GLY A 247 35.14 -25.30 -67.60
C GLY A 247 35.30 -25.16 -69.11
N GLU A 248 34.88 -24.02 -69.68
CA GLU A 248 35.09 -23.69 -71.09
C GLU A 248 36.58 -23.56 -71.43
N ARG A 249 37.35 -22.83 -70.62
CA ARG A 249 38.80 -22.71 -70.75
C ARG A 249 39.48 -24.08 -70.74
N ALA A 250 39.14 -24.94 -69.78
CA ALA A 250 39.70 -26.29 -69.68
C ALA A 250 39.39 -27.14 -70.92
N ARG A 251 38.16 -27.05 -71.44
CA ARG A 251 37.75 -27.72 -72.68
C ARG A 251 38.55 -27.22 -73.90
N LEU A 252 38.68 -25.90 -74.06
CA LEU A 252 39.43 -25.29 -75.16
C LEU A 252 40.92 -25.64 -75.10
N ALA A 253 41.52 -25.59 -73.90
CA ALA A 253 42.90 -25.97 -73.68
C ALA A 253 43.16 -27.45 -74.03
N ALA A 254 42.26 -28.35 -73.62
CA ALA A 254 42.37 -29.77 -73.97
C ALA A 254 42.23 -30.01 -75.49
N GLN A 255 41.34 -29.29 -76.18
CA GLN A 255 41.20 -29.37 -77.64
C GLN A 255 42.45 -28.87 -78.36
N LEU A 256 43.03 -27.76 -77.89
CA LEU A 256 44.27 -27.20 -78.42
C LEU A 256 45.43 -28.18 -78.21
N GLU A 257 45.57 -28.75 -77.01
CA GLU A 257 46.61 -29.73 -76.68
C GLU A 257 46.56 -30.96 -77.60
N VAL A 258 45.36 -31.48 -77.88
CA VAL A 258 45.17 -32.60 -78.82
C VAL A 258 45.66 -32.24 -80.23
N LEU A 259 45.35 -31.03 -80.72
CA LEU A 259 45.84 -30.58 -82.03
C LEU A 259 47.35 -30.35 -82.03
N GLU A 260 47.90 -29.73 -80.99
CA GLU A 260 49.34 -29.55 -80.83
C GLU A 260 50.08 -30.89 -80.78
N GLN A 261 49.54 -31.89 -80.09
CA GLN A 261 50.11 -33.23 -80.04
C GLN A 261 50.02 -33.94 -81.41
N ALA A 262 48.92 -33.78 -82.13
CA ALA A 262 48.79 -34.28 -83.50
C ALA A 262 49.84 -33.64 -84.43
N GLU A 263 50.13 -32.35 -84.25
CA GLU A 263 51.13 -31.63 -85.03
C GLU A 263 52.57 -32.00 -84.64
N ARG A 264 52.85 -32.13 -83.34
CA ARG A 264 54.16 -32.61 -82.84
C ARG A 264 54.42 -34.05 -83.28
N SER A 265 53.41 -34.91 -83.32
CA SER A 265 53.56 -36.29 -83.80
C SER A 265 53.59 -36.42 -85.32
N LEU A 266 53.43 -35.30 -86.06
CA LEU A 266 53.36 -35.24 -87.52
C LEU A 266 52.29 -36.23 -88.04
N SER A 267 51.16 -36.29 -87.33
CA SER A 267 50.07 -37.23 -87.62
C SER A 267 49.43 -36.88 -88.97
N GLY A 268 49.26 -37.86 -89.84
CA GLY A 268 48.66 -37.68 -91.17
C GLY A 268 49.60 -37.21 -92.28
N MET A 269 50.90 -37.03 -92.00
CA MET A 269 51.92 -36.79 -93.04
C MET A 269 52.46 -38.11 -93.60
N GLY A 270 52.91 -38.08 -94.87
CA GLY A 270 53.63 -39.18 -95.50
C GLY A 270 54.89 -39.63 -94.74
N ASN A 271 55.16 -40.95 -94.76
CA ASN A 271 56.21 -41.57 -93.95
C ASN A 271 57.62 -40.97 -94.15
N GLY A 272 57.99 -40.63 -95.39
CA GLY A 272 59.31 -40.05 -95.68
C GLY A 272 59.47 -38.64 -95.13
N ALA A 273 58.45 -37.79 -95.31
CA ALA A 273 58.45 -36.42 -94.77
C ALA A 273 58.47 -36.43 -93.24
N LYS A 274 57.65 -37.31 -92.63
CA LYS A 274 57.63 -37.52 -91.19
C LYS A 274 58.98 -37.97 -90.65
N TYR A 275 59.64 -38.93 -91.32
CA TYR A 275 60.95 -39.42 -90.94
C TYR A 275 62.00 -38.29 -90.94
N LEU A 276 62.10 -37.52 -92.04
CA LEU A 276 63.03 -36.40 -92.13
C LEU A 276 62.85 -35.36 -91.02
N LEU A 277 61.61 -34.94 -90.78
CA LEU A 277 61.31 -33.95 -89.74
C LEU A 277 61.60 -34.48 -88.33
N GLN A 278 61.42 -35.79 -88.07
CA GLN A 278 61.80 -36.40 -86.80
C GLN A 278 63.32 -36.45 -86.62
N GLU A 279 64.08 -36.80 -87.66
CA GLU A 279 65.55 -36.83 -87.64
C GLU A 279 66.15 -35.43 -87.47
N ALA A 280 65.55 -34.43 -88.12
CA ALA A 280 65.88 -33.01 -87.92
C ALA A 280 65.63 -32.56 -86.48
N ARG A 281 64.46 -32.87 -85.90
CA ARG A 281 64.15 -32.53 -84.50
C ARG A 281 65.06 -33.23 -83.48
N GLN A 282 65.57 -34.42 -83.82
CA GLN A 282 66.52 -35.16 -82.96
C GLN A 282 67.97 -34.74 -83.19
N GLY A 283 68.22 -33.72 -84.03
CA GLY A 283 69.56 -33.16 -84.30
C GLY A 283 70.46 -34.06 -85.16
N ARG A 284 69.92 -35.14 -85.75
CA ARG A 284 70.68 -36.05 -86.62
C ARG A 284 70.80 -35.54 -88.05
N LEU A 285 69.87 -34.67 -88.47
CA LEU A 285 69.93 -33.95 -89.74
C LEU A 285 70.27 -32.48 -89.46
N LYS A 286 71.43 -32.02 -89.97
CA LYS A 286 71.90 -30.64 -89.77
C LYS A 286 71.17 -29.67 -90.70
N GLY A 287 70.64 -28.59 -90.15
CA GLY A 287 69.93 -27.55 -90.88
C GLY A 287 68.52 -27.32 -90.35
N GLN A 288 67.73 -26.52 -91.05
CA GLN A 288 66.35 -26.20 -90.68
C GLN A 288 65.38 -26.82 -91.68
N TYR A 289 64.53 -27.71 -91.16
CA TYR A 289 63.54 -28.46 -91.93
C TYR A 289 62.16 -28.25 -91.32
N GLN A 290 61.18 -27.85 -92.13
CA GLN A 290 59.82 -27.57 -91.67
C GLN A 290 58.79 -28.22 -92.59
N ALA A 291 57.60 -28.53 -92.07
CA ALA A 291 56.51 -29.00 -92.93
C ALA A 291 55.87 -27.81 -93.65
N LEU A 292 55.56 -27.94 -94.94
CA LEU A 292 54.79 -26.91 -95.65
C LEU A 292 53.39 -26.73 -95.02
N SER A 293 52.75 -27.83 -94.64
CA SER A 293 51.41 -27.84 -94.05
C SER A 293 51.30 -27.06 -92.73
N THR A 294 52.39 -26.93 -91.94
CA THR A 294 52.39 -26.17 -90.69
C THR A 294 52.49 -24.65 -90.92
N GLN A 295 52.94 -24.23 -92.11
CA GLN A 295 53.18 -22.82 -92.46
C GLN A 295 52.02 -22.17 -93.23
N LEU A 296 50.99 -22.96 -93.55
CA LEU A 296 49.84 -22.54 -94.34
C LEU A 296 48.60 -22.41 -93.47
N VAL A 297 48.01 -21.21 -93.46
CA VAL A 297 46.68 -20.97 -92.88
C VAL A 297 45.68 -20.85 -94.02
N VAL A 298 44.74 -21.80 -94.08
CA VAL A 298 43.73 -21.89 -95.14
C VAL A 298 42.33 -21.70 -94.54
N PRO A 299 41.50 -20.79 -95.06
CA PRO A 299 40.10 -20.67 -94.64
C PRO A 299 39.33 -21.99 -94.79
N ALA A 300 38.43 -22.28 -93.86
CA ALA A 300 37.68 -23.55 -93.80
C ALA A 300 37.02 -23.94 -95.14
N ALA A 301 36.47 -22.96 -95.85
CA ALA A 301 35.79 -23.14 -97.13
C ALA A 301 36.72 -23.69 -98.23
N TYR A 302 38.04 -23.49 -98.12
CA TYR A 302 39.04 -23.82 -99.14
C TYR A 302 39.96 -24.98 -98.74
N GLU A 303 39.90 -25.48 -97.49
CA GLU A 303 40.79 -26.54 -96.98
C GLU A 303 40.87 -27.76 -97.93
N THR A 304 39.73 -28.26 -98.40
CA THR A 304 39.67 -29.40 -99.32
C THR A 304 40.25 -29.08 -100.70
N ALA A 305 39.96 -27.89 -101.24
CA ALA A 305 40.47 -27.47 -102.54
C ALA A 305 42.00 -27.28 -102.52
N ILE A 306 42.53 -26.62 -101.49
CA ILE A 306 43.97 -26.40 -101.37
C ILE A 306 44.71 -27.72 -101.07
N ALA A 307 44.15 -28.60 -100.23
CA ALA A 307 44.72 -29.93 -100.01
C ALA A 307 44.83 -30.73 -101.32
N ALA A 308 43.77 -30.72 -102.13
CA ALA A 308 43.76 -31.40 -103.43
C ALA A 308 44.71 -30.75 -104.44
N ALA A 309 44.80 -29.40 -104.43
CA ALA A 309 45.76 -28.67 -105.26
C ALA A 309 47.20 -29.05 -104.91
N LEU A 310 47.56 -29.13 -103.63
CA LEU A 310 48.91 -29.50 -103.22
C LEU A 310 49.18 -31.00 -103.44
N GLY A 311 48.18 -31.87 -103.26
CA GLY A 311 48.33 -33.30 -103.55
C GLY A 311 49.48 -33.93 -102.76
N GLU A 312 50.48 -34.48 -103.45
CA GLU A 312 51.69 -35.04 -102.80
C GLU A 312 52.60 -33.95 -102.21
N THR A 313 52.58 -32.73 -102.74
CA THR A 313 53.40 -31.63 -102.22
C THR A 313 52.85 -31.04 -100.93
N LEU A 314 51.67 -31.48 -100.47
CA LEU A 314 51.14 -31.08 -99.16
C LEU A 314 52.07 -31.50 -98.02
N ASP A 315 52.67 -32.69 -98.14
CA ASP A 315 53.60 -33.25 -97.15
C ASP A 315 55.05 -32.81 -97.40
N SER A 316 55.26 -31.75 -98.20
CA SER A 316 56.62 -31.31 -98.52
C SER A 316 57.38 -30.82 -97.30
N VAL A 317 58.67 -31.13 -97.27
CA VAL A 317 59.62 -30.61 -96.29
C VAL A 317 60.32 -29.40 -96.89
N LEU A 318 60.05 -28.24 -96.31
CA LEU A 318 60.75 -26.98 -96.58
C LEU A 318 62.17 -27.07 -96.03
N ILE A 319 63.14 -26.70 -96.87
CA ILE A 319 64.56 -26.64 -96.52
C ILE A 319 64.96 -25.17 -96.56
N GLU A 320 65.18 -24.58 -95.39
CA GLU A 320 65.51 -23.16 -95.25
C GLU A 320 66.90 -22.82 -95.78
N GLY A 321 67.10 -21.55 -96.11
CA GLY A 321 68.33 -21.06 -96.71
C GLY A 321 69.59 -21.43 -95.91
N GLY A 322 70.64 -21.81 -96.63
CA GLY A 322 71.90 -22.29 -96.05
C GLY A 322 71.91 -23.73 -95.54
N THR A 323 70.79 -24.46 -95.67
CA THR A 323 70.74 -25.91 -95.40
C THR A 323 71.00 -26.71 -96.68
N ASP A 324 71.97 -27.62 -96.64
CA ASP A 324 72.29 -28.49 -97.78
C ASP A 324 71.24 -29.63 -97.93
N PRO A 325 70.46 -29.66 -99.03
CA PRO A 325 69.43 -30.67 -99.25
C PRO A 325 70.02 -32.08 -99.47
N GLU A 326 71.30 -32.20 -99.82
CA GLU A 326 71.96 -33.49 -100.07
C GLU A 326 71.91 -34.41 -98.83
N ASN A 327 72.00 -33.83 -97.62
CA ASN A 327 71.90 -34.59 -96.38
C ASN A 327 70.54 -35.26 -96.20
N ALA A 328 69.45 -34.58 -96.62
CA ALA A 328 68.11 -35.14 -96.55
C ALA A 328 67.90 -36.24 -97.62
N LEU A 329 68.45 -36.04 -98.83
CA LEU A 329 68.42 -37.02 -99.91
C LEU A 329 69.19 -38.30 -99.55
N LEU A 330 70.39 -38.18 -98.98
CA LEU A 330 71.18 -39.31 -98.51
C LEU A 330 70.49 -40.07 -97.38
N LEU A 331 69.82 -39.36 -96.47
CA LEU A 331 69.10 -39.97 -95.36
C LEU A 331 67.88 -40.77 -95.83
N LEU A 332 67.12 -40.25 -96.81
CA LEU A 332 66.01 -40.98 -97.42
C LEU A 332 66.45 -42.16 -98.30
N SER A 333 67.58 -42.07 -98.99
CA SER A 333 68.06 -43.17 -99.87
C SER A 333 68.65 -44.34 -99.09
N ARG A 334 69.24 -44.08 -97.91
CA ARG A 334 69.79 -45.12 -97.03
C ARG A 334 68.75 -45.82 -96.16
N ALA A 335 67.63 -45.15 -95.90
CA ALA A 335 66.60 -45.65 -95.01
C ALA A 335 65.35 -46.03 -95.82
N ASP A 336 64.86 -47.27 -95.71
CA ASP A 336 63.58 -47.68 -96.30
C ASP A 336 62.39 -47.12 -95.48
N LYS A 337 62.27 -45.79 -95.47
CA LYS A 337 61.34 -45.03 -94.63
C LYS A 337 60.34 -44.19 -95.44
N GLY A 338 60.25 -44.45 -96.75
CA GLY A 338 59.27 -43.87 -97.65
C GLY A 338 59.79 -42.67 -98.45
N ARG A 339 58.89 -42.06 -99.23
CA ARG A 339 59.18 -40.92 -100.11
C ARG A 339 58.80 -39.60 -99.45
N ALA A 340 59.54 -38.53 -99.76
CA ALA A 340 59.22 -37.16 -99.37
C ALA A 340 59.47 -36.21 -100.55
N VAL A 341 58.76 -35.09 -100.56
CA VAL A 341 59.03 -33.96 -101.45
C VAL A 341 59.87 -32.94 -100.69
N LEU A 342 60.99 -32.51 -101.26
CA LEU A 342 61.88 -31.51 -100.65
C LEU A 342 61.74 -30.19 -101.41
N LEU A 343 61.60 -29.09 -100.66
CA LEU A 343 61.45 -27.75 -101.22
C LEU A 343 62.54 -26.82 -100.64
N PRO A 344 63.70 -26.72 -101.29
CA PRO A 344 64.72 -25.74 -100.94
C PRO A 344 64.27 -24.32 -101.27
N VAL A 345 64.15 -23.47 -100.24
CA VAL A 345 63.67 -22.08 -100.38
C VAL A 345 64.54 -21.31 -101.39
N ASP A 346 65.86 -21.47 -101.31
CA ASP A 346 66.83 -20.75 -102.16
C ASP A 346 66.81 -21.18 -103.64
N TRP A 347 66.31 -22.38 -103.95
CA TRP A 347 66.36 -22.92 -105.32
C TRP A 347 65.09 -22.59 -106.12
N THR A 348 64.09 -22.05 -105.45
CA THR A 348 62.76 -21.85 -106.02
C THR A 348 62.76 -20.59 -106.89
N ARG A 349 62.29 -20.74 -108.14
CA ARG A 349 62.03 -19.61 -109.03
C ARG A 349 60.53 -19.32 -109.07
N PRO A 350 60.10 -18.05 -109.01
CA PRO A 350 58.70 -17.71 -109.14
C PRO A 350 58.18 -18.12 -110.53
N MET A 351 56.93 -18.55 -110.59
CA MET A 351 56.19 -18.71 -111.84
C MET A 351 55.40 -17.44 -112.15
N ASP A 352 55.17 -17.17 -113.43
CA ASP A 352 54.32 -16.06 -113.85
C ASP A 352 52.91 -16.20 -113.28
N GLU A 353 52.26 -15.06 -113.01
CA GLU A 353 50.90 -15.01 -112.50
C GLU A 353 49.91 -15.51 -113.56
N LEU A 354 49.01 -16.41 -113.15
CA LEU A 354 47.95 -16.90 -114.02
C LEU A 354 46.84 -15.84 -114.12
N SER A 355 46.49 -15.45 -115.35
CA SER A 355 45.35 -14.59 -115.59
C SER A 355 44.06 -15.27 -115.13
N VAL A 356 43.34 -14.64 -114.20
CA VAL A 356 42.05 -15.14 -113.70
C VAL A 356 40.96 -14.93 -114.76
N PRO A 357 40.31 -15.99 -115.26
CA PRO A 357 39.23 -15.87 -116.23
C PRO A 357 37.98 -15.21 -115.63
N GLU A 358 37.26 -14.42 -116.42
CA GLU A 358 35.97 -13.86 -116.04
C GLU A 358 34.88 -14.94 -116.09
N ASP A 359 34.72 -15.71 -115.01
CA ASP A 359 33.64 -16.68 -114.81
C ASP A 359 33.11 -16.58 -113.38
N GLU A 360 31.79 -16.53 -113.20
CA GLU A 360 31.11 -16.42 -111.89
C GLU A 360 31.45 -17.58 -110.94
N GLY A 361 31.82 -18.74 -111.50
CA GLY A 361 32.23 -19.91 -110.77
C GLY A 361 33.71 -19.91 -110.33
N CYS A 362 34.52 -18.94 -110.78
CA CYS A 362 35.91 -18.79 -110.38
C CYS A 362 36.03 -17.97 -109.08
N LEU A 363 36.63 -18.55 -108.05
CA LEU A 363 36.81 -17.93 -106.74
C LEU A 363 38.15 -17.20 -106.62
N GLY A 364 39.03 -17.34 -107.63
CA GLY A 364 40.35 -16.72 -107.69
C GLY A 364 41.49 -17.74 -107.75
N THR A 365 42.73 -17.25 -107.74
CA THR A 365 43.93 -18.07 -107.74
C THR A 365 44.20 -18.61 -106.33
N ALA A 366 44.57 -19.89 -106.19
CA ALA A 366 44.72 -20.55 -104.90
C ALA A 366 45.71 -19.85 -103.97
N ILE A 367 46.78 -19.24 -104.49
CA ILE A 367 47.74 -18.48 -103.69
C ILE A 367 47.11 -17.26 -102.99
N GLN A 368 46.10 -16.64 -103.59
CA GLN A 368 45.39 -15.49 -102.99
C GLN A 368 44.41 -15.93 -101.89
N LEU A 369 44.12 -17.23 -101.79
CA LEU A 369 43.16 -17.81 -100.84
C LEU A 369 43.82 -18.45 -99.61
N VAL A 370 45.15 -18.36 -99.50
CA VAL A 370 45.94 -18.90 -98.38
C VAL A 370 46.76 -17.79 -97.73
N GLN A 371 47.11 -17.96 -96.46
CA GLN A 371 48.01 -17.08 -95.73
C GLN A 371 49.26 -17.85 -95.32
N ALA A 372 50.42 -17.22 -95.45
CA ALA A 372 51.71 -17.80 -95.11
C ALA A 372 52.77 -16.71 -94.86
N PRO A 373 53.91 -17.04 -94.22
CA PRO A 373 55.05 -16.15 -94.11
C PRO A 373 55.60 -15.68 -95.47
N GLU A 374 56.03 -14.42 -95.55
CA GLU A 374 56.48 -13.76 -96.80
C GLU A 374 57.67 -14.48 -97.47
N HIS A 375 58.59 -15.04 -96.68
CA HIS A 375 59.75 -15.78 -97.22
C HIS A 375 59.37 -17.06 -97.98
N LEU A 376 58.15 -17.57 -97.80
CA LEU A 376 57.65 -18.76 -98.52
C LEU A 376 56.91 -18.42 -99.81
N TRP A 377 56.73 -17.13 -100.13
CA TRP A 377 55.85 -16.72 -101.23
C TRP A 377 56.29 -17.28 -102.59
N ASN A 378 57.60 -17.38 -102.86
CA ASN A 378 58.12 -17.97 -104.10
C ASN A 378 57.74 -19.46 -104.25
N ILE A 379 57.79 -20.22 -103.15
CA ILE A 379 57.37 -21.63 -103.12
C ILE A 379 55.87 -21.73 -103.31
N LEU A 380 55.10 -20.83 -102.69
CA LEU A 380 53.65 -20.82 -102.86
C LEU A 380 53.23 -20.40 -104.27
N TRP A 381 53.97 -19.51 -104.94
CA TRP A 381 53.75 -19.18 -106.35
C TRP A 381 54.01 -20.40 -107.25
N LEU A 382 55.09 -21.14 -106.98
CA LEU A 382 55.37 -22.38 -107.69
C LEU A 382 54.24 -23.42 -107.52
N LEU A 383 53.74 -23.59 -106.30
CA LEU A 383 52.76 -24.64 -105.98
C LEU A 383 51.31 -24.22 -106.28
N LEU A 384 50.94 -22.98 -106.02
CA LEU A 384 49.56 -22.50 -106.02
C LEU A 384 49.30 -21.32 -106.97
N GLY A 385 50.34 -20.73 -107.57
CA GLY A 385 50.20 -19.57 -108.46
C GLY A 385 49.56 -19.87 -109.81
N GLN A 386 49.63 -21.14 -110.25
CA GLN A 386 49.02 -21.65 -111.48
C GLN A 386 47.76 -22.49 -111.20
N VAL A 387 47.13 -22.27 -110.04
CA VAL A 387 45.94 -23.01 -109.59
C VAL A 387 44.75 -22.06 -109.48
N LEU A 388 43.68 -22.32 -110.24
CA LEU A 388 42.40 -21.63 -110.06
C LEU A 388 41.49 -22.44 -109.15
N VAL A 389 40.87 -21.79 -108.16
CA VAL A 389 39.84 -22.43 -107.33
C VAL A 389 38.48 -22.06 -107.87
N VAL A 390 37.61 -23.05 -108.05
CA VAL A 390 36.25 -22.87 -108.57
C VAL A 390 35.21 -23.51 -107.65
N ARG A 391 33.97 -23.03 -107.75
CA ARG A 391 32.87 -23.50 -106.91
C ARG A 391 32.55 -24.98 -107.14
N ASP A 392 32.50 -25.41 -108.40
CA ASP A 392 31.98 -26.72 -108.79
C ASP A 392 32.55 -27.26 -110.12
N ARG A 393 32.25 -28.53 -110.42
CA ARG A 393 32.70 -29.21 -111.65
C ARG A 393 32.19 -28.56 -112.94
N PRO A 394 30.93 -28.09 -113.05
CA PRO A 394 30.47 -27.34 -114.22
C PRO A 394 31.37 -26.13 -114.52
N SER A 395 31.72 -25.36 -113.49
CA SER A 395 32.60 -24.20 -113.62
C SER A 395 34.01 -24.62 -114.03
N ALA A 396 34.55 -25.68 -113.44
CA ALA A 396 35.84 -26.24 -113.84
C ALA A 396 35.89 -26.60 -115.33
N ARG A 397 34.85 -27.27 -115.86
CA ARG A 397 34.79 -27.67 -117.27
C ARG A 397 34.66 -26.50 -118.25
N ARG A 398 33.97 -25.42 -117.87
CA ARG A 398 33.88 -24.21 -118.70
C ARG A 398 35.25 -23.55 -118.86
N ILE A 399 35.97 -23.43 -117.75
CA ILE A 399 37.25 -22.72 -117.68
C ILE A 399 38.40 -23.57 -118.25
N ALA A 400 38.36 -24.89 -118.09
CA ALA A 400 39.45 -25.81 -118.46
C ALA A 400 39.95 -25.70 -119.91
N LYS A 401 39.10 -25.26 -120.85
CA LYS A 401 39.48 -25.13 -122.27
C LYS A 401 40.34 -23.90 -122.56
N GLY A 402 40.31 -22.88 -121.70
CA GLY A 402 40.97 -21.59 -121.91
C GLY A 402 42.21 -21.37 -121.05
N ILE A 403 42.58 -22.33 -120.19
CA ILE A 403 43.74 -22.19 -119.32
C ILE A 403 45.01 -22.76 -119.99
N PRO A 404 46.20 -22.24 -119.65
CA PRO A 404 47.47 -22.79 -120.12
C PRO A 404 47.63 -24.26 -119.72
N ALA A 405 48.42 -25.02 -120.49
CA ALA A 405 48.75 -26.41 -120.16
C ALA A 405 49.45 -26.56 -118.79
N THR A 406 50.12 -25.51 -118.32
CA THR A 406 50.80 -25.45 -117.01
C THR A 406 49.84 -25.18 -115.85
N ALA A 407 48.62 -24.72 -116.12
CA ALA A 407 47.65 -24.36 -115.11
C ALA A 407 46.75 -25.54 -114.73
N ARG A 408 46.13 -25.43 -113.56
CA ARG A 408 45.15 -26.41 -113.06
C ARG A 408 43.99 -25.72 -112.36
N ILE A 409 42.83 -26.35 -112.39
CA ILE A 409 41.60 -25.87 -111.75
C ILE A 409 41.21 -26.87 -110.67
N VAL A 410 40.86 -26.38 -109.49
CA VAL A 410 40.44 -27.21 -108.36
C VAL A 410 39.08 -26.77 -107.86
N THR A 411 38.17 -27.71 -107.71
CA THR A 411 36.84 -27.45 -107.14
C THR A 411 36.90 -27.38 -105.61
N LEU A 412 35.89 -26.77 -104.97
CA LEU A 412 35.74 -26.82 -103.51
C LEU A 412 35.64 -28.24 -102.93
N GLN A 413 35.25 -29.22 -103.74
CA GLN A 413 35.18 -30.64 -103.35
C GLN A 413 36.50 -31.39 -103.56
N GLY A 414 37.53 -30.73 -104.12
CA GLY A 414 38.87 -31.30 -104.29
C GLY A 414 39.09 -32.04 -105.60
N GLU A 415 38.26 -31.87 -106.62
CA GLU A 415 38.57 -32.39 -107.95
C GLU A 415 39.54 -31.47 -108.68
N VAL A 416 40.60 -32.03 -109.29
CA VAL A 416 41.67 -31.28 -109.95
C VAL A 416 41.64 -31.54 -111.46
N PHE A 417 41.57 -30.47 -112.26
CA PHE A 417 41.58 -30.49 -113.71
C PHE A 417 42.85 -29.80 -114.23
N TYR A 418 43.74 -30.52 -114.90
CA TYR A 418 44.93 -29.95 -115.53
C TYR A 418 44.60 -29.36 -116.89
N GLY A 419 45.27 -28.28 -117.28
CA GLY A 419 45.13 -27.67 -118.62
C GLY A 419 45.54 -28.61 -119.76
N THR A 420 46.30 -29.68 -119.46
CA THR A 420 46.61 -30.77 -120.39
C THR A 420 45.46 -31.76 -120.63
N GLY A 421 44.36 -31.65 -119.87
CA GLY A 421 43.19 -32.53 -119.96
C GLY A 421 43.17 -33.69 -118.96
N VAL A 422 44.18 -33.83 -118.09
CA VAL A 422 44.19 -34.82 -117.00
C VAL A 422 43.23 -34.39 -115.90
N VAL A 423 42.46 -35.32 -115.35
CA VAL A 423 41.53 -35.07 -114.23
C VAL A 423 41.80 -36.03 -113.10
N ILE A 424 41.98 -35.50 -111.89
CA ILE A 424 42.08 -36.25 -110.64
C ILE A 424 40.77 -36.06 -109.87
N ALA A 425 40.12 -37.16 -109.52
CA ALA A 425 38.86 -37.16 -108.77
C ALA A 425 38.88 -38.27 -107.70
N GLY A 426 38.28 -37.98 -106.55
CA GLY A 426 38.25 -38.85 -105.38
C GLY A 426 38.22 -38.02 -104.09
N PRO A 427 37.84 -38.61 -102.95
CA PRO A 427 37.82 -37.88 -101.68
C PRO A 427 39.25 -37.53 -101.25
N GLU A 428 39.51 -36.25 -101.00
CA GLU A 428 40.74 -35.78 -100.37
C GLU A 428 40.56 -35.73 -98.84
N ASN A 429 41.14 -36.72 -98.15
CA ASN A 429 40.96 -36.90 -96.70
C ASN A 429 41.97 -36.08 -95.86
N ARG A 430 42.91 -35.39 -96.50
CA ARG A 430 43.96 -34.60 -95.83
C ARG A 430 43.57 -33.13 -95.58
N SER A 431 42.33 -32.75 -95.85
CA SER A 431 41.75 -31.46 -95.44
C SER A 431 41.85 -31.22 -93.92
N SER A 432 41.77 -32.30 -93.13
CA SER A 432 41.93 -32.25 -91.67
C SER A 432 43.35 -31.90 -91.21
N THR A 433 44.38 -32.15 -92.02
CA THR A 433 45.78 -31.82 -91.71
C THR A 433 46.08 -30.37 -92.08
N ILE A 434 45.67 -29.91 -93.27
CA ILE A 434 45.90 -28.52 -93.70
C ILE A 434 45.08 -27.49 -92.91
N GLY A 435 43.94 -27.90 -92.34
CA GLY A 435 43.10 -27.03 -91.50
C GLY A 435 43.60 -26.86 -90.06
N ARG A 436 44.64 -27.58 -89.62
CA ARG A 436 45.10 -27.53 -88.22
C ARG A 436 45.63 -26.17 -87.80
N PRO A 437 46.51 -25.49 -88.57
CA PRO A 437 47.02 -24.18 -88.18
C PRO A 437 45.91 -23.16 -87.93
N ARG A 438 44.88 -23.10 -88.81
CA ARG A 438 43.70 -22.24 -88.62
C ARG A 438 42.94 -22.60 -87.34
N ARG A 439 42.60 -23.89 -87.14
CA ARG A 439 41.85 -24.34 -85.95
C ARG A 439 42.61 -24.09 -84.66
N MET A 440 43.94 -24.23 -84.67
CA MET A 440 44.79 -23.87 -83.53
C MET A 440 44.74 -22.37 -83.24
N GLN A 441 44.83 -21.51 -84.26
CA GLN A 441 44.67 -20.05 -84.09
C GLN A 441 43.29 -19.67 -83.53
N GLU A 442 42.22 -20.28 -84.03
CA GLU A 442 40.85 -20.05 -83.54
C GLU A 442 40.64 -20.50 -82.09
N LEU A 443 41.20 -21.66 -81.73
CA LEU A 443 41.17 -22.18 -80.36
C LEU A 443 42.03 -21.32 -79.42
N GLN A 444 43.20 -20.86 -79.86
CA GLN A 444 44.04 -19.93 -79.09
C GLN A 444 43.33 -18.60 -78.86
N GLY A 445 42.64 -18.06 -79.87
CA GLY A 445 41.83 -16.84 -79.73
C GLY A 445 40.68 -17.02 -78.73
N SER A 446 39.90 -18.11 -78.88
CA SER A 446 38.81 -18.45 -77.96
C SER A 446 39.31 -18.69 -76.53
N LEU A 447 40.46 -19.33 -76.38
CA LEU A 447 41.09 -19.58 -75.09
C LEU A 447 41.51 -18.27 -74.41
N ALA A 448 42.14 -17.35 -75.16
CA ALA A 448 42.52 -16.04 -74.66
C ALA A 448 41.30 -15.19 -74.24
N GLU A 449 40.20 -15.26 -74.99
CA GLU A 449 38.94 -14.60 -74.61
C GLU A 449 38.38 -15.19 -73.31
N SER A 450 38.30 -16.52 -73.21
CA SER A 450 37.83 -17.22 -72.01
C SER A 450 38.71 -16.90 -70.79
N GLU A 451 40.03 -16.82 -70.96
CA GLU A 451 40.97 -16.40 -69.91
C GLU A 451 40.76 -14.95 -69.48
N GLY A 452 40.50 -14.05 -70.43
CA GLY A 452 40.15 -12.65 -70.16
C GLY A 452 38.88 -12.55 -69.31
N ARG A 453 37.84 -13.31 -69.68
CA ARG A 453 36.58 -13.38 -68.92
C ARG A 453 36.78 -13.91 -67.50
N VAL A 454 37.55 -14.99 -67.33
CA VAL A 454 37.85 -15.53 -65.99
C VAL A 454 38.55 -14.49 -65.13
N LYS A 455 39.54 -13.76 -65.67
CA LYS A 455 40.25 -12.69 -64.95
C LYS A 455 39.32 -11.54 -64.55
N GLU A 456 38.44 -11.11 -65.45
CA GLU A 456 37.44 -10.06 -65.19
C GLU A 456 36.48 -10.47 -64.07
N ILE A 457 35.92 -11.67 -64.14
CA ILE A 457 35.01 -12.21 -63.12
C ILE A 457 35.73 -12.37 -61.78
N GLN A 458 36.98 -12.83 -61.78
CA GLN A 458 37.77 -12.99 -60.56
C GLN A 458 38.03 -11.63 -59.87
N LYS A 459 38.30 -10.57 -60.63
CA LYS A 459 38.42 -9.21 -60.08
C LYS A 459 37.10 -8.75 -59.45
N ARG A 460 35.97 -8.93 -60.15
CA ARG A 460 34.64 -8.58 -59.63
C ARG A 460 34.29 -9.37 -58.37
N LEU A 461 34.70 -10.64 -58.30
CA LEU A 461 34.52 -11.49 -57.12
C LEU A 461 35.31 -10.94 -55.93
N GLN A 462 36.58 -10.58 -56.11
CA GLN A 462 37.42 -9.97 -55.06
C GLN A 462 36.83 -8.66 -54.55
N GLU A 463 36.35 -7.80 -55.44
CA GLU A 463 35.69 -6.53 -55.07
C GLU A 463 34.40 -6.80 -54.25
N THR A 464 33.60 -7.78 -54.68
CA THR A 464 32.36 -8.17 -53.96
C THR A 464 32.67 -8.78 -52.59
N GLU A 465 33.71 -9.61 -52.48
CA GLU A 465 34.13 -10.22 -51.22
C GLU A 465 34.71 -9.21 -50.22
N ALA A 466 35.48 -8.24 -50.72
CA ALA A 466 35.96 -7.12 -49.92
C ALA A 466 34.78 -6.27 -49.41
N GLU A 467 33.80 -5.99 -50.27
CA GLU A 467 32.59 -5.27 -49.88
C GLU A 467 31.77 -6.05 -48.84
N LEU A 468 31.55 -7.35 -49.06
CA LEU A 468 30.84 -8.20 -48.10
C LEU A 468 31.52 -8.22 -46.73
N THR A 469 32.86 -8.22 -46.70
CA THR A 469 33.64 -8.17 -45.46
C THR A 469 33.45 -6.84 -44.73
N ARG A 470 33.44 -5.71 -45.45
CA ARG A 470 33.14 -4.38 -44.88
C ARG A 470 31.71 -4.30 -44.33
N GLN A 471 30.73 -4.77 -45.11
CA GLN A 471 29.32 -4.74 -44.70
C GLN A 471 29.06 -5.63 -43.47
N ARG A 472 29.66 -6.82 -43.41
CA ARG A 472 29.58 -7.70 -42.21
C ARG A 472 30.26 -7.10 -40.98
N ALA A 473 31.34 -6.33 -41.15
CA ALA A 473 31.95 -5.59 -40.05
C ALA A 473 31.01 -4.50 -39.52
N SER A 474 30.40 -3.72 -40.43
CA SER A 474 29.42 -2.67 -40.08
C SER A 474 28.13 -3.24 -39.49
N GLU A 475 27.72 -4.47 -39.84
CA GLU A 475 26.57 -5.15 -39.22
C GLU A 475 26.68 -5.20 -37.69
N ARG A 476 27.89 -5.39 -37.16
CA ARG A 476 28.14 -5.38 -35.71
C ARG A 476 27.84 -4.02 -35.07
N GLU A 477 28.04 -2.93 -35.80
CA GLU A 477 27.71 -1.57 -35.34
C GLU A 477 26.20 -1.39 -35.24
N PHE A 478 25.45 -1.86 -36.24
CA PHE A 478 23.99 -1.88 -36.20
C PHE A 478 23.44 -2.77 -35.08
N GLU A 479 24.02 -3.95 -34.87
CA GLU A 479 23.64 -4.82 -33.74
C GLU A 479 23.92 -4.17 -32.38
N ASN A 480 25.04 -3.45 -32.25
CA ASN A 480 25.34 -2.66 -31.05
C ASN A 480 24.33 -1.53 -30.86
N ALA A 481 23.96 -0.82 -31.92
CA ALA A 481 22.96 0.24 -31.86
C ALA A 481 21.59 -0.28 -31.40
N VAL A 482 21.15 -1.44 -31.93
CA VAL A 482 19.92 -2.11 -31.48
C VAL A 482 20.02 -2.49 -30.00
N ARG A 483 21.13 -3.10 -29.56
CA ARG A 483 21.34 -3.44 -28.15
C ARG A 483 21.24 -2.22 -27.23
N GLN A 484 21.87 -1.11 -27.60
CA GLN A 484 21.80 0.14 -26.84
C GLN A 484 20.39 0.72 -26.80
N ALA A 485 19.68 0.69 -27.93
CA ALA A 485 18.30 1.20 -28.00
C ALA A 485 17.34 0.35 -27.16
N VAL A 486 17.48 -0.98 -27.16
CA VAL A 486 16.70 -1.89 -26.30
C VAL A 486 16.98 -1.61 -24.81
N GLN A 487 18.24 -1.40 -24.44
CA GLN A 487 18.60 -1.04 -23.06
C GLN A 487 18.01 0.30 -22.65
N ALA A 488 18.09 1.32 -23.52
CA ALA A 488 17.51 2.63 -23.27
C ALA A 488 15.98 2.57 -23.12
N MET A 489 15.30 1.78 -23.96
CA MET A 489 13.86 1.55 -23.89
C MET A 489 13.46 0.86 -22.58
N SER A 490 14.20 -0.17 -22.17
CA SER A 490 13.98 -0.85 -20.89
C SER A 490 14.13 0.12 -19.70
N GLN A 491 15.18 0.94 -19.69
CA GLN A 491 15.41 1.95 -18.65
C GLN A 491 14.30 3.02 -18.61
N ALA A 492 13.90 3.53 -19.78
CA ALA A 492 12.83 4.51 -19.89
C ALA A 492 11.48 3.95 -19.41
N ASN A 493 11.15 2.71 -19.77
CA ASN A 493 9.94 2.04 -19.30
C ASN A 493 9.94 1.80 -17.78
N GLN A 494 11.07 1.38 -17.21
CA GLN A 494 11.20 1.25 -15.76
C GLN A 494 11.04 2.59 -15.04
N ALA A 495 11.64 3.66 -15.57
CA ALA A 495 11.51 5.00 -15.02
C ALA A 495 10.06 5.51 -15.09
N HIS A 496 9.38 5.28 -16.23
CA HIS A 496 7.97 5.60 -16.40
C HIS A 496 7.08 4.83 -15.41
N GLN A 497 7.25 3.51 -15.28
CA GLN A 497 6.48 2.70 -14.32
C GLN A 497 6.69 3.15 -12.86
N ARG A 498 7.93 3.50 -12.48
CA ARG A 498 8.20 4.07 -11.15
C ARG A 498 7.48 5.39 -10.95
N ALA A 499 7.49 6.28 -11.95
CA ALA A 499 6.77 7.55 -11.88
C ALA A 499 5.25 7.35 -11.76
N VAL A 500 4.66 6.37 -12.46
CA VAL A 500 3.24 6.01 -12.33
C VAL A 500 2.92 5.62 -10.90
N LEU A 501 3.71 4.71 -10.31
CA LEU A 501 3.51 4.24 -8.93
C LEU A 501 3.67 5.37 -7.90
N GLU A 502 4.66 6.25 -8.07
CA GLU A 502 4.86 7.42 -7.20
C GLU A 502 3.64 8.36 -7.23
N VAL A 503 3.12 8.67 -8.42
CA VAL A 503 1.92 9.51 -8.58
C VAL A 503 0.71 8.86 -7.92
N GLU A 504 0.48 7.56 -8.15
CA GLU A 504 -0.66 6.83 -7.62
C GLU A 504 -0.64 6.79 -6.07
N GLN A 505 0.53 6.55 -5.47
CA GLN A 505 0.69 6.54 -4.01
C GLN A 505 0.38 7.89 -3.37
N VAL A 506 0.92 8.98 -3.94
CA VAL A 506 0.66 10.34 -3.43
C VAL A 506 -0.80 10.73 -3.66
N ARG A 507 -1.40 10.35 -4.78
CA ARG A 507 -2.82 10.59 -5.08
C ARG A 507 -3.74 9.94 -4.05
N GLN A 508 -3.50 8.66 -3.73
CA GLN A 508 -4.30 7.95 -2.72
C GLN A 508 -4.16 8.58 -1.34
N ARG A 509 -2.94 8.99 -0.95
CA ARG A 509 -2.68 9.68 0.32
C ARG A 509 -3.38 11.05 0.37
N HIS A 510 -3.32 11.82 -0.71
CA HIS A 510 -4.03 13.10 -0.85
C HIS A 510 -5.56 12.90 -0.73
N GLU A 511 -6.14 11.92 -1.42
CA GLU A 511 -7.58 11.61 -1.33
C GLU A 511 -8.00 11.15 0.07
N TYR A 512 -7.14 10.43 0.78
CA TYR A 512 -7.38 10.04 2.18
C TYR A 512 -7.37 11.25 3.12
N GLN A 513 -6.36 12.11 3.02
CA GLN A 513 -6.26 13.33 3.83
C GLN A 513 -7.40 14.31 3.54
N SER A 514 -7.81 14.43 2.27
CA SER A 514 -8.94 15.28 1.87
C SER A 514 -10.25 14.80 2.52
N ARG A 515 -10.49 13.49 2.57
CA ARG A 515 -11.63 12.90 3.30
C ARG A 515 -11.54 13.13 4.81
N GLN A 516 -10.37 13.03 5.41
CA GLN A 516 -10.17 13.34 6.83
C GLN A 516 -10.48 14.81 7.13
N LEU A 517 -10.06 15.74 6.27
CA LEU A 517 -10.35 17.16 6.42
C LEU A 517 -11.86 17.43 6.41
N ALA A 518 -12.58 16.86 5.44
CA ALA A 518 -14.05 16.98 5.39
C ALA A 518 -14.72 16.39 6.65
N GLY A 519 -14.17 15.30 7.19
CA GLY A 519 -14.62 14.72 8.45
C GLY A 519 -14.39 15.62 9.67
N LEU A 520 -13.25 16.31 9.74
CA LEU A 520 -12.93 17.29 10.77
C LEU A 520 -13.86 18.51 10.69
N ASP A 521 -14.16 19.02 9.49
CA ASP A 521 -15.13 20.10 9.29
C ASP A 521 -16.50 19.74 9.88
N GLY A 522 -16.99 18.52 9.61
CA GLY A 522 -18.24 18.04 10.17
C GLY A 522 -18.20 17.82 11.69
N GLN A 523 -17.05 17.60 12.31
CA GLN A 523 -16.89 17.53 13.77
C GLN A 523 -16.89 18.94 14.40
N ILE A 524 -16.20 19.89 13.77
CA ILE A 524 -16.15 21.29 14.21
C ILE A 524 -17.56 21.89 14.20
N GLN A 525 -18.32 21.72 13.11
CA GLN A 525 -19.68 22.23 13.01
C GLN A 525 -20.61 21.69 14.10
N ARG A 526 -20.51 20.39 14.42
CA ARG A 526 -21.29 19.76 15.50
C ARG A 526 -20.90 20.30 16.88
N ALA A 527 -19.61 20.38 17.18
CA ALA A 527 -19.13 20.91 18.45
C ALA A 527 -19.48 22.39 18.64
N GLU A 528 -19.44 23.21 17.59
CA GLU A 528 -19.90 24.60 17.62
C GLU A 528 -21.40 24.72 17.84
N GLN A 529 -22.19 23.81 17.25
CA GLN A 529 -23.64 23.78 17.47
C GLN A 529 -23.97 23.40 18.92
N GLU A 530 -23.31 22.39 19.47
CA GLU A 530 -23.40 22.00 20.89
C GLU A 530 -22.99 23.15 21.81
N GLN A 531 -21.92 23.88 21.48
CA GLN A 531 -21.47 25.05 22.24
C GLN A 531 -22.52 26.17 22.25
N ARG A 532 -23.18 26.44 21.12
CA ARG A 532 -24.27 27.43 21.03
C ARG A 532 -25.48 27.02 21.87
N GLN A 533 -25.85 25.74 21.83
CA GLN A 533 -26.95 25.21 22.64
C GLN A 533 -26.62 25.29 24.13
N GLY A 534 -25.42 24.86 24.53
CA GLY A 534 -24.95 24.95 25.91
C GLY A 534 -24.92 26.39 26.44
N GLN A 535 -24.55 27.35 25.60
CA GLN A 535 -24.53 28.77 25.97
C GLN A 535 -25.94 29.28 26.34
N ALA A 536 -26.93 28.96 25.49
CA ALA A 536 -28.33 29.33 25.73
C ALA A 536 -28.88 28.68 27.01
N GLU A 537 -28.49 27.44 27.31
CA GLU A 537 -28.87 26.77 28.56
C GLU A 537 -28.21 27.39 29.80
N ILE A 538 -26.97 27.87 29.70
CA ILE A 538 -26.30 28.62 30.78
C ILE A 538 -27.03 29.93 31.07
N GLU A 539 -27.43 30.67 30.04
CA GLU A 539 -28.19 31.91 30.16
C GLU A 539 -29.54 31.68 30.85
N LYS A 540 -30.30 30.68 30.41
CA LYS A 540 -31.56 30.30 31.07
C LYS A 540 -31.37 29.89 32.53
N ASN A 541 -30.28 29.20 32.85
CA ASN A 541 -29.99 28.80 34.23
C ASN A 541 -29.52 29.98 35.10
N ASN A 542 -28.85 31.00 34.52
CA ASN A 542 -28.55 32.26 35.22
C ASN A 542 -29.84 32.97 35.65
N GLU A 543 -30.82 33.09 34.75
CA GLU A 543 -32.13 33.69 35.04
C GLU A 543 -32.82 32.95 36.19
N LYS A 544 -32.85 31.60 36.12
CA LYS A 544 -33.41 30.77 37.19
C LYS A 544 -32.71 30.94 38.54
N ILE A 545 -31.38 31.07 38.56
CA ILE A 545 -30.61 31.31 39.79
C ILE A 545 -30.91 32.71 40.35
N ALA A 546 -31.09 33.72 39.49
CA ALA A 546 -31.47 35.06 39.91
C ALA A 546 -32.86 35.04 40.57
N ASP A 547 -33.86 34.41 39.95
CA ASP A 547 -35.21 34.27 40.51
C ASP A 547 -35.21 33.52 41.85
N LEU A 548 -34.46 32.42 41.96
CA LEU A 548 -34.36 31.65 43.20
C LEU A 548 -33.64 32.44 44.31
N ASN A 549 -32.65 33.27 43.97
CA ASN A 549 -32.00 34.15 44.94
C ASN A 549 -32.96 35.23 45.46
N GLU A 550 -33.82 35.77 44.60
CA GLU A 550 -34.86 36.73 44.99
C GLU A 550 -35.88 36.08 45.93
N GLN A 551 -36.35 34.85 45.61
CA GLN A 551 -37.25 34.07 46.47
C GLN A 551 -36.66 33.64 47.83
N VAL A 552 -35.33 33.53 47.95
CA VAL A 552 -34.67 33.26 49.25
C VAL A 552 -34.55 34.54 50.08
N ARG A 553 -34.57 35.72 49.43
CA ARG A 553 -34.40 37.02 50.07
C ARG A 553 -35.72 37.57 50.60
N GLU A 554 -36.81 37.35 49.89
CA GLU A 554 -38.19 37.55 50.36
C GLU A 554 -38.55 36.59 51.51
#